data_AF-A0A6I2SYA1-F1
#
_entry.id   AF-A0A6I2SYA1-F1
#
_cell.length_a   1.000
_cell.length_b   1.000
_cell.length_c   1.000
_cell.angle_alpha   90.00
_cell.angle_beta   90.00
_cell.angle_gamma   90.00
#
_symmetry.space_group_name_H-M   'P 1'
#
loop_
_entity.id
_entity.type
_entity.pdbx_description
1 polymer ?
#
loop_
_entity_poly.entity_id
_entity_poly.type
_entity_poly.pdbx_seq_one_letter_code
_entity_poly.pdbx_strand_id
1 'polypeptide(L)'
;MGILADEFTGKLVKNKEVAKDLKIRATAFVAKTVDKRVLSDYEGTDWVQYKENKKTVALKKPKPHDVLFEDRVWTLLAKLGFTTLSKRDLRLPYTDDETIPGKQIDVFAADDETIIIVECKSAEEMKTKHFSKELNEYDKVISGGNKVLKKEFSKEHKIKYIFATNNINLSENDRKRLAELKMTHFNQDEIHYYEQLQARLGKSAKYQFLAKLFKGQNIPSLENKIPAVRGQMGGFYYYSFTIEPEKLLKISYILHSINVNDDDDGYQRLVSKKRLTEIEHFIDKGGYFPNSIILNINTNKEEPLYFDRVSCTHDSKISEPVILHLPKQYHSAFVIDGQHRLYGYSNTKYKKLTRFR
;
A
#
# COMPACT_ATOMS: atom_id res chain seq x y z
N MET A 1 21.08 -0.83 22.48
CA MET A 1 20.17 -1.12 21.34
C MET A 1 20.32 -2.51 20.73
N GLY A 2 21.43 -3.26 20.91
CA GLY A 2 21.67 -4.51 20.14
C GLY A 2 20.60 -5.58 20.35
N ILE A 3 20.30 -5.91 21.60
CA ILE A 3 19.37 -7.00 21.96
C ILE A 3 17.94 -6.68 21.50
N LEU A 4 17.44 -5.48 21.79
CA LEU A 4 16.08 -5.07 21.38
C LEU A 4 15.91 -4.97 19.86
N ALA A 5 16.97 -4.60 19.13
CA ALA A 5 16.95 -4.61 17.66
C ALA A 5 16.95 -6.03 17.10
N ASP A 6 17.71 -6.95 17.71
CA ASP A 6 17.71 -8.36 17.33
C ASP A 6 16.36 -9.03 17.62
N GLU A 7 15.72 -8.72 18.75
CA GLU A 7 14.36 -9.17 19.07
C GLU A 7 13.32 -8.64 18.08
N PHE A 8 13.42 -7.35 17.73
CA PHE A 8 12.56 -6.73 16.73
C PHE A 8 12.70 -7.42 15.37
N THR A 9 13.92 -7.57 14.86
CA THR A 9 14.17 -8.17 13.55
C THR A 9 13.83 -9.67 13.50
N GLY A 10 14.05 -10.40 14.60
CA GLY A 10 13.68 -11.82 14.74
C GLY A 10 12.16 -12.09 14.68
N LYS A 11 11.35 -11.06 14.90
CA LYS A 11 9.89 -11.10 14.77
C LYS A 11 9.38 -10.65 13.40
N LEU A 12 10.26 -10.42 12.43
CA LEU A 12 9.88 -10.16 11.03
C LEU A 12 9.94 -11.44 10.19
N VAL A 13 8.93 -11.63 9.34
CA VAL A 13 8.88 -12.71 8.33
C VAL A 13 9.12 -12.14 6.95
N LYS A 14 9.78 -12.91 6.08
CA LYS A 14 10.10 -12.50 4.70
C LYS A 14 9.60 -13.51 3.67
N ASN A 15 9.20 -13.01 2.50
CA ASN A 15 8.98 -13.80 1.28
C ASN A 15 8.12 -15.07 1.47
N LYS A 16 8.75 -16.26 1.49
CA LYS A 16 8.04 -17.55 1.59
C LYS A 16 7.30 -17.71 2.92
N GLU A 17 7.84 -17.16 4.00
CA GLU A 17 7.19 -17.21 5.32
C GLU A 17 5.94 -16.33 5.33
N VAL A 18 5.97 -15.16 4.68
CA VAL A 18 4.79 -14.32 4.48
C VAL A 18 3.69 -15.10 3.76
N ALA A 19 4.00 -15.88 2.73
CA ALA A 19 3.00 -16.68 2.02
C ALA A 19 2.39 -17.80 2.89
N LYS A 20 3.16 -18.36 3.83
CA LYS A 20 2.66 -19.34 4.80
C LYS A 20 1.71 -18.68 5.80
N ASP A 21 2.13 -17.57 6.38
CA ASP A 21 1.33 -16.82 7.34
C ASP A 21 0.07 -16.25 6.71
N LEU A 22 0.14 -15.78 5.46
CA LEU A 22 -1.01 -15.30 4.70
C LEU A 22 -2.12 -16.34 4.60
N LYS A 23 -1.79 -17.62 4.38
CA LYS A 23 -2.79 -18.70 4.31
C LYS A 23 -3.52 -18.89 5.64
N ILE A 24 -2.85 -18.66 6.75
CA ILE A 24 -3.38 -18.82 8.12
C ILE A 24 -4.13 -17.56 8.56
N ARG A 25 -3.59 -16.38 8.26
CA ARG A 25 -4.17 -15.10 8.66
C ARG A 25 -5.42 -14.75 7.85
N ALA A 26 -5.48 -15.16 6.58
CA ALA A 26 -6.65 -14.92 5.73
C ALA A 26 -7.91 -15.72 6.12
N THR A 27 -7.83 -16.70 7.03
CA THR A 27 -9.01 -17.45 7.51
C THR A 27 -9.72 -16.69 8.64
N ALA A 28 -11.04 -16.87 8.76
CA ALA A 28 -11.83 -16.31 9.86
C ALA A 28 -11.73 -17.12 11.17
N PHE A 29 -11.01 -18.25 11.15
CA PHE A 29 -10.92 -19.18 12.26
C PHE A 29 -9.47 -19.54 12.57
N VAL A 30 -9.22 -19.89 13.83
CA VAL A 30 -8.02 -20.60 14.28
C VAL A 30 -8.29 -22.10 14.15
N ALA A 31 -7.32 -22.85 13.63
CA ALA A 31 -7.41 -24.30 13.52
C ALA A 31 -6.30 -24.99 14.29
N LYS A 32 -6.60 -26.17 14.85
CA LYS A 32 -5.61 -27.08 15.42
C LYS A 32 -5.97 -28.52 15.13
N THR A 33 -4.98 -29.41 15.14
CA THR A 33 -5.17 -30.85 14.95
C THR A 33 -4.82 -31.56 16.24
N VAL A 34 -5.71 -32.43 16.71
CA VAL A 34 -5.56 -33.21 17.94
C VAL A 34 -5.70 -34.70 17.66
N ASP A 35 -5.18 -35.54 18.54
CA ASP A 35 -5.38 -36.99 18.48
C ASP A 35 -6.85 -37.33 18.81
N LYS A 36 -7.41 -38.37 18.18
CA LYS A 36 -8.79 -38.79 18.46
C LYS A 36 -9.03 -39.14 19.94
N ARG A 37 -7.99 -39.64 20.62
CA ARG A 37 -8.06 -40.04 22.04
C ARG A 37 -8.32 -38.87 22.99
N VAL A 38 -8.04 -37.64 22.57
CA VAL A 38 -8.24 -36.41 23.37
C VAL A 38 -9.38 -35.55 22.80
N LEU A 39 -10.21 -36.10 21.92
CA LEU A 39 -11.33 -35.36 21.32
C LEU A 39 -12.38 -34.98 22.37
N SER A 40 -12.63 -35.86 23.35
CA SER A 40 -13.57 -35.64 24.46
C SER A 40 -13.24 -34.40 25.28
N ASP A 41 -11.95 -34.03 25.37
CA ASP A 41 -11.49 -32.85 26.12
C ASP A 41 -11.97 -31.53 25.49
N TYR A 42 -12.51 -31.58 24.27
CA TYR A 42 -13.02 -30.42 23.54
C TYR A 42 -14.55 -30.36 23.49
N GLU A 43 -15.25 -31.37 24.02
CA GLU A 43 -16.70 -31.33 24.14
C GLU A 43 -17.14 -30.20 25.08
N GLY A 44 -18.14 -29.42 24.66
CA GLY A 44 -18.62 -28.26 25.41
C GLY A 44 -17.73 -27.00 25.31
N THR A 45 -16.65 -27.04 24.52
CA THR A 45 -15.84 -25.84 24.20
C THR A 45 -16.28 -25.21 22.86
N ASP A 46 -15.78 -24.00 22.56
CA ASP A 46 -16.03 -23.34 21.26
C ASP A 46 -15.31 -24.00 20.06
N TRP A 47 -14.58 -25.10 20.29
CA TRP A 47 -13.88 -25.83 19.23
C TRP A 47 -14.82 -26.79 18.53
N VAL A 48 -15.00 -26.59 17.23
CA VAL A 48 -15.87 -27.43 16.40
C VAL A 48 -15.01 -28.29 15.47
N GLN A 49 -15.33 -29.58 15.39
CA GLN A 49 -14.75 -30.50 14.42
C GLN A 49 -15.09 -30.06 12.99
N TYR A 50 -14.09 -29.92 12.13
CA TYR A 50 -14.30 -29.55 10.72
C TYR A 50 -13.65 -30.52 9.73
N LYS A 51 -12.77 -31.40 10.20
CA LYS A 51 -12.21 -32.49 9.39
C LYS A 51 -11.77 -33.64 10.28
N GLU A 52 -12.13 -34.86 9.88
CA GLU A 52 -11.65 -36.08 10.53
C GLU A 52 -10.59 -36.76 9.65
N ASN A 53 -9.51 -37.22 10.27
CA ASN A 53 -8.46 -38.02 9.62
C ASN A 53 -8.37 -39.40 10.27
N LYS A 54 -7.50 -40.28 9.76
CA LYS A 54 -7.35 -41.66 10.27
C LYS A 54 -7.04 -41.72 11.77
N LYS A 55 -6.12 -40.88 12.27
CA LYS A 55 -5.67 -40.88 13.67
C LYS A 55 -5.97 -39.57 14.43
N THR A 56 -6.37 -38.53 13.71
CA THR A 56 -6.49 -37.17 14.26
C THR A 56 -7.78 -36.50 13.83
N VAL A 57 -8.16 -35.46 14.56
CA VAL A 57 -9.30 -34.60 14.25
C VAL A 57 -8.80 -33.17 14.16
N ALA A 58 -9.21 -32.46 13.11
CA ALA A 58 -8.97 -31.04 12.98
C ALA A 58 -10.17 -30.27 13.55
N LEU A 59 -9.86 -29.39 14.50
CA LEU A 59 -10.80 -28.52 15.19
C LEU A 59 -10.59 -27.08 14.73
N LYS A 60 -11.66 -26.30 14.68
CA LYS A 60 -11.62 -24.87 14.40
C LYS A 60 -12.48 -24.09 15.39
N LYS A 61 -12.11 -22.84 15.65
CA LYS A 61 -12.97 -21.86 16.32
C LYS A 61 -12.79 -20.47 15.72
N PRO A 62 -13.80 -19.57 15.80
CA PRO A 62 -13.65 -18.20 15.34
C PRO A 62 -12.44 -17.50 15.95
N LYS A 63 -11.79 -16.62 15.18
CA LYS A 63 -10.77 -15.72 15.73
C LYS A 63 -11.44 -14.69 16.67
N PRO A 64 -10.76 -14.28 17.75
CA PRO A 64 -11.16 -13.08 18.49
C PRO A 64 -11.30 -11.88 17.55
N HIS A 65 -12.22 -10.97 17.87
CA HIS A 65 -12.61 -9.87 16.99
C HIS A 65 -11.44 -8.93 16.62
N ASP A 66 -10.65 -8.55 17.61
CA ASP A 66 -9.40 -7.78 17.48
C ASP A 66 -8.38 -8.51 16.60
N VAL A 67 -8.11 -9.77 16.90
CA VAL A 67 -7.18 -10.65 16.17
C VAL A 67 -7.58 -10.78 14.70
N LEU A 68 -8.89 -10.87 14.42
CA LEU A 68 -9.42 -10.94 13.05
C LEU A 68 -9.19 -9.63 12.28
N PHE A 69 -9.37 -8.48 12.93
CA PHE A 69 -9.16 -7.18 12.31
C PHE A 69 -7.68 -6.92 12.00
N GLU A 70 -6.78 -7.24 12.93
CA GLU A 70 -5.33 -7.20 12.68
C GLU A 70 -4.93 -8.10 11.51
N ASP A 71 -5.44 -9.34 11.48
CA ASP A 71 -5.14 -10.28 10.41
C ASP A 71 -5.68 -9.80 9.06
N ARG A 72 -6.81 -9.09 9.04
CA ARG A 72 -7.38 -8.46 7.84
C ARG A 72 -6.44 -7.39 7.29
N VAL A 73 -5.97 -6.46 8.13
CA VAL A 73 -5.01 -5.41 7.75
C VAL A 73 -3.67 -6.02 7.31
N TRP A 74 -3.14 -6.98 8.07
CA TRP A 74 -1.92 -7.69 7.73
C TRP A 74 -2.03 -8.40 6.38
N THR A 75 -3.16 -9.08 6.15
CA THR A 75 -3.46 -9.78 4.90
C THR A 75 -3.53 -8.82 3.71
N LEU A 76 -4.13 -7.65 3.89
CA LEU A 76 -4.16 -6.61 2.87
C LEU A 76 -2.73 -6.20 2.48
N LEU A 77 -1.87 -5.85 3.43
CA LEU A 77 -0.48 -5.45 3.14
C LEU A 77 0.31 -6.58 2.48
N ALA A 78 0.19 -7.82 2.96
CA ALA A 78 0.83 -8.97 2.31
C ALA A 78 0.38 -9.14 0.85
N LYS A 79 -0.93 -8.98 0.58
CA LYS A 79 -1.52 -9.09 -0.76
C LYS A 79 -1.18 -7.90 -1.69
N LEU A 80 -0.90 -6.73 -1.13
CA LEU A 80 -0.33 -5.58 -1.87
C LEU A 80 1.14 -5.83 -2.27
N GLY A 81 1.79 -6.85 -1.71
CA GLY A 81 3.12 -7.27 -2.11
C GLY A 81 4.26 -6.63 -1.32
N PHE A 82 4.01 -6.21 -0.08
CA PHE A 82 5.09 -5.96 0.88
C PHE A 82 5.87 -7.27 1.14
N THR A 83 7.20 -7.19 1.23
CA THR A 83 8.08 -8.38 1.24
C THR A 83 8.48 -8.81 2.64
N THR A 84 8.38 -7.91 3.61
CA THR A 84 8.69 -8.13 5.03
C THR A 84 7.47 -7.75 5.86
N LEU A 85 6.99 -8.63 6.75
CA LEU A 85 5.85 -8.35 7.64
C LEU A 85 6.09 -8.80 9.09
N SER A 86 5.30 -8.31 10.04
CA SER A 86 5.37 -8.72 11.45
C SER A 86 4.82 -10.12 11.72
N LYS A 87 5.45 -10.83 12.66
CA LYS A 87 4.78 -11.85 13.51
C LYS A 87 3.95 -11.15 14.59
N ARG A 88 3.10 -11.91 15.28
CA ARG A 88 2.40 -11.40 16.48
C ARG A 88 3.40 -10.98 17.56
N ASP A 89 2.98 -10.03 18.39
CA ASP A 89 3.75 -9.47 19.51
C ASP A 89 5.05 -8.78 19.10
N LEU A 90 5.13 -8.26 17.87
CA LEU A 90 6.27 -7.43 17.44
C LEU A 90 6.33 -6.19 18.32
N ARG A 91 7.51 -5.90 18.89
CA ARG A 91 7.76 -4.71 19.69
C ARG A 91 8.81 -3.85 19.01
N LEU A 92 8.44 -2.62 18.65
CA LEU A 92 9.32 -1.62 18.07
C LEU A 92 10.10 -0.90 19.19
N PRO A 93 11.44 -1.00 19.24
CA PRO A 93 12.23 -0.18 20.13
C PRO A 93 12.14 1.29 19.70
N TYR A 94 12.05 2.19 20.68
CA TYR A 94 11.92 3.63 20.42
C TYR A 94 12.76 4.48 21.39
N THR A 95 13.63 3.86 22.17
CA THR A 95 14.54 4.51 23.12
C THR A 95 15.83 3.70 23.19
N ASP A 96 16.92 4.35 23.61
CA ASP A 96 18.21 3.70 23.85
C ASP A 96 18.25 2.92 25.18
N ASP A 97 17.32 3.22 26.07
CA ASP A 97 17.17 2.56 27.37
C ASP A 97 16.61 1.13 27.20
N GLU A 98 17.47 0.13 27.38
CA GLU A 98 17.12 -1.29 27.22
C GLU A 98 16.16 -1.80 28.30
N THR A 99 15.94 -1.05 29.39
CA THR A 99 14.96 -1.40 30.43
C THR A 99 13.52 -1.10 30.00
N ILE A 100 13.34 -0.22 29.00
CA ILE A 100 12.03 0.16 28.49
C ILE A 100 11.67 -0.81 27.36
N PRO A 101 10.62 -1.65 27.53
CA PRO A 101 10.23 -2.57 26.47
C PRO A 101 9.73 -1.80 25.25
N GLY A 102 10.03 -2.31 24.06
CA GLY A 102 9.53 -1.73 22.81
C GLY A 102 7.99 -1.64 22.77
N LYS A 103 7.48 -0.67 22.02
CA LYS A 103 6.04 -0.48 21.81
C LYS A 103 5.53 -1.64 20.96
N GLN A 104 4.52 -2.35 21.44
CA GLN A 104 3.86 -3.39 20.65
C GLN A 104 3.18 -2.75 19.43
N ILE A 105 3.42 -3.34 18.26
CA ILE A 105 2.88 -2.92 16.97
C ILE A 105 2.02 -4.06 16.42
N ASP A 106 0.77 -3.76 16.10
CA ASP A 106 -0.19 -4.77 15.66
C ASP A 106 0.18 -5.30 14.26
N VAL A 107 0.47 -4.40 13.32
CA VAL A 107 0.90 -4.76 11.97
C VAL A 107 2.09 -3.91 11.52
N PHE A 108 3.13 -4.60 11.04
CA PHE A 108 4.27 -4.00 10.36
C PHE A 108 4.37 -4.60 8.96
N ALA A 109 4.66 -3.75 7.98
CA ALA A 109 5.01 -4.17 6.63
C ALA A 109 6.11 -3.28 6.06
N ALA A 110 7.06 -3.87 5.34
CA ALA A 110 8.12 -3.14 4.66
C ALA A 110 8.45 -3.77 3.30
N ASP A 111 8.97 -2.93 2.41
CA ASP A 111 9.59 -3.33 1.15
C ASP A 111 10.89 -2.55 0.94
N ASP A 112 11.39 -2.50 -0.30
CA ASP A 112 12.66 -1.87 -0.62
C ASP A 112 12.64 -0.33 -0.45
N GLU A 113 11.46 0.30 -0.40
CA GLU A 113 11.32 1.77 -0.39
C GLU A 113 10.50 2.31 0.79
N THR A 114 9.62 1.49 1.37
CA THR A 114 8.59 1.96 2.30
C THR A 114 8.42 1.05 3.50
N ILE A 115 8.05 1.66 4.62
CA ILE A 115 7.71 1.00 5.89
C ILE A 115 6.33 1.51 6.32
N ILE A 116 5.42 0.59 6.57
CA ILE A 116 4.05 0.83 7.03
C ILE A 116 3.86 0.20 8.40
N ILE A 117 3.43 1.02 9.34
CA ILE A 117 3.17 0.62 10.73
C ILE A 117 1.70 0.90 10.99
N VAL A 118 0.96 -0.10 11.46
CA VAL A 118 -0.47 0.05 11.73
C VAL A 118 -0.78 -0.34 13.16
N GLU A 119 -1.41 0.60 13.86
CA GLU A 119 -2.10 0.36 15.13
C GLU A 119 -3.57 0.08 14.80
N CYS A 120 -4.11 -1.03 15.30
CA CYS A 120 -5.46 -1.49 15.07
C CYS A 120 -6.31 -1.26 16.32
N LYS A 121 -7.50 -0.69 16.14
CA LYS A 121 -8.55 -0.63 17.17
C LYS A 121 -9.86 -1.13 16.60
N SER A 122 -10.53 -2.03 17.30
CA SER A 122 -11.80 -2.57 16.83
C SER A 122 -12.81 -2.74 17.96
N ALA A 123 -14.07 -2.80 17.56
CA ALA A 123 -15.20 -3.04 18.43
C ALA A 123 -16.20 -3.97 17.73
N GLU A 124 -16.84 -4.87 18.47
CA GLU A 124 -17.84 -5.76 17.87
C GLU A 124 -19.03 -4.96 17.30
N GLU A 125 -19.42 -3.89 17.99
CA GLU A 125 -20.48 -2.97 17.58
C GLU A 125 -19.96 -1.54 17.41
N MET A 126 -20.65 -0.76 16.55
CA MET A 126 -20.30 0.63 16.27
C MET A 126 -20.36 1.46 17.55
N LYS A 127 -19.23 2.08 17.92
CA LYS A 127 -19.17 2.96 19.09
C LYS A 127 -18.20 4.11 18.91
N THR A 128 -18.43 5.18 19.66
CA THR A 128 -17.46 6.26 19.80
C THR A 128 -16.47 5.90 20.91
N LYS A 129 -15.17 6.03 20.65
CA LYS A 129 -14.12 5.80 21.64
C LYS A 129 -13.04 6.87 21.54
N HIS A 130 -12.52 7.28 22.69
CA HIS A 130 -11.43 8.24 22.81
C HIS A 130 -10.10 7.50 22.98
N PHE A 131 -9.04 7.99 22.32
CA PHE A 131 -7.70 7.36 22.32
C PHE A 131 -6.59 8.33 22.72
N SER A 132 -6.92 9.44 23.36
CA SER A 132 -5.95 10.50 23.60
C SER A 132 -4.76 10.03 24.45
N LYS A 133 -4.97 9.10 25.40
CA LYS A 133 -3.88 8.51 26.18
C LYS A 133 -2.95 7.69 25.31
N GLU A 134 -3.49 6.79 24.49
CA GLU A 134 -2.71 5.94 23.58
C GLU A 134 -1.96 6.78 22.54
N LEU A 135 -2.61 7.80 21.96
CA LEU A 135 -2.01 8.69 20.97
C LEU A 135 -0.90 9.56 21.55
N ASN A 136 -0.97 9.92 22.83
CA ASN A 136 0.10 10.70 23.48
C ASN A 136 1.41 9.92 23.63
N GLU A 137 1.37 8.60 23.70
CA GLU A 137 2.58 7.78 23.71
C GLU A 137 3.29 7.79 22.36
N TYR A 138 2.54 8.04 21.26
CA TYR A 138 3.05 7.90 19.90
C TYR A 138 4.06 8.98 19.48
N ASP A 139 4.14 10.13 20.15
CA ASP A 139 5.18 11.13 19.87
C ASP A 139 6.60 10.55 20.05
N LYS A 140 6.81 9.85 21.18
CA LYS A 140 8.10 9.21 21.48
C LYS A 140 8.33 8.00 20.59
N VAL A 141 7.29 7.21 20.33
CA VAL A 141 7.37 6.04 19.46
C VAL A 141 7.73 6.42 18.03
N ILE A 142 7.12 7.46 17.47
CA ILE A 142 7.41 7.93 16.11
C ILE A 142 8.82 8.51 16.05
N SER A 143 9.18 9.40 16.96
CA SER A 143 10.51 10.04 16.93
C SER A 143 11.67 9.06 17.14
N GLY A 144 11.57 8.18 18.13
CA GLY A 144 12.59 7.19 18.44
C GLY A 144 12.55 5.97 17.51
N GLY A 145 11.36 5.43 17.27
CA GLY A 145 11.17 4.27 16.39
C GLY A 145 11.61 4.54 14.96
N ASN A 146 11.37 5.73 14.42
CA ASN A 146 11.88 6.10 13.09
C ASN A 146 13.41 6.05 13.00
N LYS A 147 14.14 6.36 14.08
CA LYS A 147 15.61 6.25 14.09
C LYS A 147 16.04 4.80 14.00
N VAL A 148 15.39 3.92 14.76
CA VAL A 148 15.64 2.47 14.74
C VAL A 148 15.33 1.90 13.35
N LEU A 149 14.17 2.19 12.80
CA LEU A 149 13.75 1.70 11.49
C LEU A 149 14.67 2.15 10.36
N LYS A 150 15.13 3.41 10.39
CA LYS A 150 16.08 3.92 9.39
C LYS A 150 17.47 3.30 9.52
N LYS A 151 17.85 2.84 10.71
CA LYS A 151 19.10 2.12 10.95
C LYS A 151 19.00 0.68 10.45
N GLU A 152 17.89 0.00 10.71
CA GLU A 152 17.67 -1.41 10.33
C GLU A 152 17.38 -1.63 8.84
N PHE A 153 16.72 -0.67 8.18
CA PHE A 153 16.35 -0.78 6.76
C PHE A 153 17.22 0.12 5.88
N SER A 154 16.91 1.41 5.82
CA SER A 154 17.72 2.44 5.18
C SER A 154 17.22 3.82 5.59
N LYS A 155 18.10 4.83 5.50
CA LYS A 155 17.74 6.24 5.74
C LYS A 155 16.73 6.78 4.74
N GLU A 156 16.71 6.22 3.53
CA GLU A 156 15.82 6.62 2.43
C GLU A 156 14.41 6.03 2.54
N HIS A 157 14.19 5.03 3.40
CA HIS A 157 12.86 4.43 3.58
C HIS A 157 11.86 5.47 4.05
N LYS A 158 10.74 5.52 3.35
CA LYS A 158 9.58 6.32 3.78
C LYS A 158 8.78 5.55 4.80
N ILE A 159 8.58 6.15 5.96
CA ILE A 159 7.84 5.54 7.07
C ILE A 159 6.48 6.21 7.18
N LYS A 160 5.43 5.41 7.27
CA LYS A 160 4.07 5.89 7.53
C LYS A 160 3.41 5.08 8.63
N TYR A 161 2.81 5.80 9.56
CA TYR A 161 1.97 5.25 10.62
C TYR A 161 0.51 5.40 10.22
N ILE A 162 -0.25 4.32 10.42
CA ILE A 162 -1.68 4.25 10.18
C ILE A 162 -2.37 3.89 11.49
N PHE A 163 -3.43 4.62 11.81
CA PHE A 163 -4.36 4.26 12.88
C PHE A 163 -5.59 3.64 12.20
N ALA A 164 -5.72 2.33 12.29
CA ALA A 164 -6.78 1.57 11.65
C ALA A 164 -7.92 1.31 12.64
N THR A 165 -9.16 1.64 12.26
CA THR A 165 -10.33 1.40 13.10
C THR A 165 -11.40 0.53 12.43
N ASN A 166 -12.05 -0.34 13.20
CA ASN A 166 -13.23 -1.10 12.78
C ASN A 166 -14.37 -0.88 13.77
N ASN A 167 -15.55 -0.49 13.29
CA ASN A 167 -16.73 -0.14 14.09
C ASN A 167 -16.43 0.90 15.19
N ILE A 168 -15.50 1.83 14.93
CA ILE A 168 -15.16 2.89 15.88
C ILE A 168 -15.18 4.24 15.20
N ASN A 169 -15.99 5.13 15.77
CA ASN A 169 -16.01 6.55 15.45
C ASN A 169 -15.00 7.30 16.32
N LEU A 170 -14.07 7.99 15.68
CA LEU A 170 -13.08 8.84 16.36
C LEU A 170 -13.69 10.18 16.75
N SER A 171 -13.33 10.63 17.96
CA SER A 171 -13.61 11.99 18.40
C SER A 171 -12.84 13.02 17.56
N GLU A 172 -13.34 14.25 17.52
CA GLU A 172 -12.68 15.33 16.78
C GLU A 172 -11.28 15.63 17.33
N ASN A 173 -11.09 15.52 18.65
CA ASN A 173 -9.79 15.68 19.31
C ASN A 173 -8.80 14.61 18.87
N ASP A 174 -9.21 13.34 18.78
CA ASP A 174 -8.33 12.28 18.31
C ASP A 174 -7.97 12.45 16.83
N ARG A 175 -8.92 12.93 16.00
CA ARG A 175 -8.63 13.26 14.59
C ARG A 175 -7.60 14.37 14.46
N LYS A 176 -7.72 15.43 15.26
CA LYS A 176 -6.72 16.52 15.33
C LYS A 176 -5.37 15.98 15.78
N ARG A 177 -5.34 15.14 16.81
CA ARG A 177 -4.12 14.54 17.33
C ARG A 177 -3.42 13.64 16.31
N LEU A 178 -4.17 12.82 15.57
CA LEU A 178 -3.63 12.01 14.48
C LEU A 178 -3.00 12.87 13.37
N ALA A 179 -3.63 14.00 13.05
CA ALA A 179 -3.10 14.95 12.06
C ALA A 179 -1.77 15.57 12.51
N GLU A 180 -1.65 15.98 13.78
CA GLU A 180 -0.40 16.48 14.38
C GLU A 180 0.72 15.44 14.31
N LEU A 181 0.42 14.19 14.67
CA LEU A 181 1.34 13.05 14.60
C LEU A 181 1.64 12.62 13.16
N LYS A 182 0.96 13.19 12.16
CA LYS A 182 1.00 12.79 10.74
C LYS A 182 0.66 11.30 10.53
N MET A 183 -0.11 10.73 11.46
CA MET A 183 -0.66 9.37 11.37
C MET A 183 -1.92 9.40 10.52
N THR A 184 -2.02 8.49 9.54
CA THR A 184 -3.21 8.42 8.68
C THR A 184 -4.29 7.56 9.35
N HIS A 185 -5.50 8.08 9.48
CA HIS A 185 -6.65 7.30 9.94
C HIS A 185 -7.25 6.52 8.76
N PHE A 186 -7.39 5.20 8.90
CA PHE A 186 -8.19 4.35 8.03
C PHE A 186 -9.31 3.70 8.83
N ASN A 187 -10.56 3.93 8.45
CA ASN A 187 -11.68 3.20 8.99
C ASN A 187 -11.91 1.88 8.21
N GLN A 188 -12.99 1.18 8.55
CA GLN A 188 -13.37 -0.07 7.92
C GLN A 188 -13.66 0.05 6.42
N ASP A 189 -14.18 1.19 5.97
CA ASP A 189 -14.53 1.48 4.58
C ASP A 189 -13.27 1.73 3.75
N GLU A 190 -12.30 2.49 4.29
CA GLU A 190 -11.01 2.65 3.62
C GLU A 190 -10.25 1.33 3.49
N ILE A 191 -10.26 0.50 4.54
CA ILE A 191 -9.64 -0.84 4.47
C ILE A 191 -10.37 -1.68 3.42
N HIS A 192 -11.70 -1.67 3.41
CA HIS A 192 -12.51 -2.40 2.44
C HIS A 192 -12.25 -1.93 1.00
N TYR A 193 -12.12 -0.62 0.78
CA TYR A 193 -11.76 -0.04 -0.50
C TYR A 193 -10.44 -0.61 -1.02
N TYR A 194 -9.39 -0.65 -0.20
CA TYR A 194 -8.11 -1.21 -0.62
C TYR A 194 -8.15 -2.72 -0.81
N GLU A 195 -8.98 -3.46 -0.07
CA GLU A 195 -9.20 -4.89 -0.31
C GLU A 195 -9.86 -5.12 -1.68
N GLN A 196 -10.88 -4.34 -2.02
CA GLN A 196 -11.52 -4.39 -3.34
C GLN A 196 -10.55 -4.00 -4.45
N LEU A 197 -9.76 -2.94 -4.22
CA LEU A 197 -8.75 -2.49 -5.17
C LEU A 197 -7.66 -3.54 -5.37
N GLN A 198 -7.18 -4.17 -4.30
CA GLN A 198 -6.23 -5.28 -4.35
C GLN A 198 -6.83 -6.49 -5.07
N ALA A 199 -8.10 -6.82 -4.84
CA ALA A 199 -8.76 -7.93 -5.53
C ALA A 199 -8.82 -7.71 -7.05
N ARG A 200 -8.96 -6.45 -7.49
CA ARG A 200 -9.02 -6.06 -8.90
C ARG A 200 -7.65 -5.91 -9.54
N LEU A 201 -6.73 -5.16 -8.91
CA LEU A 201 -5.43 -4.80 -9.46
C LEU A 201 -4.30 -5.79 -9.10
N GLY A 202 -4.49 -6.65 -8.10
CA GLY A 202 -3.40 -7.43 -7.54
C GLY A 202 -2.39 -6.54 -6.81
N LYS A 203 -1.09 -6.82 -6.96
CA LYS A 203 -0.02 -6.07 -6.26
C LYS A 203 0.10 -4.61 -6.73
N SER A 204 -0.40 -4.29 -7.91
CA SER A 204 -0.40 -2.93 -8.47
C SER A 204 -1.23 -1.95 -7.64
N ALA A 205 -2.22 -2.45 -6.88
CA ALA A 205 -2.96 -1.63 -5.92
C ALA A 205 -2.03 -0.93 -4.91
N LYS A 206 -0.81 -1.47 -4.69
CA LYS A 206 0.19 -0.84 -3.84
C LYS A 206 0.53 0.57 -4.29
N TYR A 207 0.61 0.84 -5.60
CA TYR A 207 0.89 2.19 -6.09
C TYR A 207 -0.19 3.19 -5.68
N GLN A 208 -1.46 2.78 -5.67
CA GLN A 208 -2.57 3.63 -5.21
C GLN A 208 -2.57 3.82 -3.70
N PHE A 209 -2.29 2.75 -2.96
CA PHE A 209 -2.11 2.79 -1.52
C PHE A 209 -1.00 3.77 -1.11
N LEU A 210 0.17 3.68 -1.76
CA LEU A 210 1.30 4.57 -1.51
C LEU A 210 1.03 6.00 -1.97
N ALA A 211 0.35 6.19 -3.11
CA ALA A 211 -0.06 7.51 -3.59
C ALA A 211 -0.95 8.24 -2.57
N LYS A 212 -1.87 7.53 -1.89
CA LYS A 212 -2.68 8.11 -0.80
C LYS A 212 -1.84 8.44 0.43
N LEU A 213 -0.98 7.53 0.88
CA LEU A 213 -0.23 7.67 2.14
C LEU A 213 0.86 8.74 2.07
N PHE A 214 1.53 8.84 0.92
CA PHE A 214 2.68 9.71 0.72
C PHE A 214 2.37 10.88 -0.23
N LYS A 215 1.08 11.19 -0.44
CA LYS A 215 0.61 12.29 -1.30
C LYS A 215 1.46 13.56 -1.12
N GLY A 216 2.00 14.08 -2.22
CA GLY A 216 2.83 15.29 -2.24
C GLY A 216 4.25 15.13 -1.69
N GLN A 217 4.64 13.96 -1.18
CA GLN A 217 6.01 13.73 -0.75
C GLN A 217 6.90 13.34 -1.92
N ASN A 218 8.13 13.87 -1.91
CA ASN A 218 9.16 13.55 -2.91
C ASN A 218 9.58 12.07 -2.85
N ILE A 219 9.90 11.49 -4.00
CA ILE A 219 10.45 10.14 -4.21
C ILE A 219 11.91 10.35 -4.64
N PRO A 220 12.88 10.35 -3.70
CA PRO A 220 14.26 10.73 -4.00
C PRO A 220 14.90 9.87 -5.09
N SER A 221 14.61 8.57 -5.07
CA SER A 221 15.12 7.57 -6.03
C SER A 221 14.52 7.67 -7.43
N LEU A 222 13.53 8.55 -7.67
CA LEU A 222 12.90 8.65 -8.98
C LEU A 222 13.76 9.51 -9.93
N GLU A 223 14.29 8.86 -10.96
CA GLU A 223 14.79 9.54 -12.15
C GLU A 223 13.61 10.11 -12.95
N ASN A 224 13.60 11.43 -13.13
CA ASN A 224 12.45 12.15 -13.67
C ASN A 224 12.73 12.93 -14.95
N LYS A 225 13.97 12.93 -15.44
CA LYS A 225 14.35 13.61 -16.67
C LYS A 225 14.11 12.67 -17.84
N ILE A 226 13.22 13.05 -18.76
CA ILE A 226 12.82 12.22 -19.88
C ILE A 226 12.79 13.04 -21.18
N PRO A 227 13.27 12.48 -22.31
CA PRO A 227 13.06 13.12 -23.61
C PRO A 227 11.57 13.23 -23.92
N ALA A 228 11.14 14.41 -24.36
CA ALA A 228 9.75 14.68 -24.71
C ALA A 228 9.64 15.63 -25.91
N VAL A 229 8.49 15.61 -26.55
CA VAL A 229 8.06 16.63 -27.52
C VAL A 229 7.02 17.50 -26.84
N ARG A 230 7.30 18.80 -26.72
CA ARG A 230 6.37 19.80 -26.19
C ARG A 230 5.62 20.45 -27.34
N GLY A 231 4.32 20.60 -27.23
CA GLY A 231 3.47 21.33 -28.18
C GLY A 231 2.41 22.17 -27.48
N GLN A 232 1.69 22.97 -28.25
CA GLN A 232 0.58 23.80 -27.76
C GLN A 232 -0.72 23.46 -28.49
N MET A 233 -1.80 23.25 -27.74
CA MET A 233 -3.12 22.93 -28.27
C MET A 233 -4.20 23.57 -27.39
N GLY A 234 -5.11 24.35 -27.99
CA GLY A 234 -6.24 24.96 -27.28
C GLY A 234 -5.85 25.88 -26.12
N GLY A 235 -4.70 26.56 -26.20
CA GLY A 235 -4.16 27.41 -25.12
C GLY A 235 -3.40 26.66 -24.03
N PHE A 236 -3.36 25.32 -24.06
CA PHE A 236 -2.64 24.48 -23.11
C PHE A 236 -1.37 23.89 -23.74
N TYR A 237 -0.37 23.61 -22.90
CA TYR A 237 0.81 22.85 -23.29
C TYR A 237 0.57 21.36 -23.09
N TYR A 238 0.97 20.55 -24.07
CA TYR A 238 1.00 19.11 -23.95
C TYR A 238 2.42 18.59 -24.19
N TYR A 239 2.68 17.40 -23.64
CA TYR A 239 3.96 16.71 -23.76
C TYR A 239 3.70 15.29 -24.23
N SER A 240 4.42 14.84 -25.24
CA SER A 240 4.45 13.43 -25.68
C SER A 240 5.82 12.85 -25.36
N PHE A 241 5.86 11.73 -24.65
CA PHE A 241 7.10 11.12 -24.20
C PHE A 241 6.93 9.62 -23.94
N THR A 242 8.04 8.90 -24.02
CA THR A 242 8.11 7.49 -23.64
C THR A 242 8.66 7.35 -22.23
N ILE A 243 8.08 6.46 -21.42
CA ILE A 243 8.54 6.20 -20.05
C ILE A 243 8.43 4.72 -19.68
N GLU A 244 9.28 4.26 -18.76
CA GLU A 244 9.15 2.96 -18.12
C GLU A 244 7.88 2.92 -17.24
N PRO A 245 7.05 1.87 -17.34
CA PRO A 245 5.83 1.73 -16.56
C PRO A 245 6.03 1.93 -15.06
N GLU A 246 7.12 1.40 -14.49
CA GLU A 246 7.40 1.51 -13.05
C GLU A 246 7.61 2.96 -12.59
N LYS A 247 8.27 3.80 -13.39
CA LYS A 247 8.48 5.22 -13.05
C LYS A 247 7.14 5.96 -13.03
N LEU A 248 6.29 5.73 -14.03
CA LEU A 248 4.96 6.33 -14.09
C LEU A 248 4.05 5.82 -12.96
N LEU A 249 4.05 4.51 -12.69
CA LEU A 249 3.24 3.90 -11.62
C LEU A 249 3.49 4.54 -10.25
N LYS A 250 4.75 4.89 -9.93
CA LYS A 250 5.14 5.51 -8.64
C LYS A 250 4.52 6.89 -8.41
N ILE A 251 4.35 7.67 -9.47
CA ILE A 251 3.79 9.03 -9.39
C ILE A 251 2.31 9.08 -9.72
N SER A 252 1.79 8.02 -10.36
CA SER A 252 0.44 7.98 -10.90
C SER A 252 -0.65 7.69 -9.88
N TYR A 253 -1.84 8.22 -10.13
CA TYR A 253 -3.05 7.88 -9.41
C TYR A 253 -4.28 7.85 -10.32
N ILE A 254 -5.30 7.10 -9.88
CA ILE A 254 -6.61 7.04 -10.52
C ILE A 254 -7.62 7.64 -9.54
N LEU A 255 -8.46 8.55 -10.05
CA LEU A 255 -9.65 8.99 -9.32
C LEU A 255 -10.66 7.86 -9.34
N HIS A 256 -10.92 7.29 -8.17
CA HIS A 256 -12.09 6.46 -7.96
C HIS A 256 -13.14 7.41 -7.41
N SER A 257 -14.27 7.58 -8.10
CA SER A 257 -15.41 8.29 -7.52
C SER A 257 -15.85 7.49 -6.29
N ILE A 258 -15.67 8.08 -5.10
CA ILE A 258 -16.07 7.47 -3.82
C ILE A 258 -17.54 7.79 -3.49
N ASN A 259 -18.26 8.47 -4.37
CA ASN A 259 -19.69 8.70 -4.20
C ASN A 259 -20.47 7.79 -5.15
N VAL A 260 -20.94 6.66 -4.61
CA VAL A 260 -22.18 6.04 -5.10
C VAL A 260 -23.32 6.82 -4.47
N ASN A 261 -23.65 7.95 -5.09
CA ASN A 261 -25.05 8.27 -5.29
C ASN A 261 -25.28 7.98 -6.77
N ASP A 262 -26.26 7.14 -7.05
CA ASP A 262 -26.81 7.00 -8.40
C ASP A 262 -27.09 8.43 -8.94
N ASP A 263 -26.81 8.62 -10.23
CA ASP A 263 -26.90 9.86 -11.00
C ASP A 263 -25.73 10.85 -10.88
N ASP A 264 -24.58 10.50 -11.46
CA ASP A 264 -23.79 11.49 -12.21
C ASP A 264 -22.87 10.86 -13.27
N ASP A 265 -22.97 11.40 -14.48
CA ASP A 265 -22.48 10.85 -15.75
C ASP A 265 -20.98 11.10 -15.97
N GLY A 266 -20.14 10.37 -15.22
CA GLY A 266 -18.68 10.47 -15.26
C GLY A 266 -17.98 9.10 -15.28
N TYR A 267 -18.47 8.14 -16.06
CA TYR A 267 -17.89 6.80 -16.14
C TYR A 267 -16.44 6.81 -16.67
N GLN A 268 -15.45 6.71 -15.78
CA GLN A 268 -14.20 6.04 -16.12
C GLN A 268 -14.40 4.52 -16.02
N ARG A 269 -13.93 3.75 -17.02
CA ARG A 269 -14.05 2.28 -17.04
C ARG A 269 -13.26 1.64 -15.92
N LEU A 270 -13.86 1.37 -14.77
CA LEU A 270 -13.26 0.69 -13.62
C LEU A 270 -12.32 -0.47 -14.03
N VAL A 271 -11.13 -0.51 -13.43
CA VAL A 271 -10.13 -1.54 -13.76
C VAL A 271 -10.61 -2.93 -13.34
N SER A 272 -10.59 -3.91 -14.26
CA SER A 272 -11.07 -5.27 -14.00
C SER A 272 -9.93 -6.29 -13.98
N LYS A 273 -10.01 -7.23 -13.02
CA LYS A 273 -8.98 -8.26 -12.80
C LYS A 273 -8.73 -9.14 -14.02
N LYS A 274 -9.82 -9.65 -14.62
CA LYS A 274 -9.77 -10.51 -15.81
C LYS A 274 -8.98 -9.84 -16.93
N ARG A 275 -9.25 -8.55 -17.17
CA ARG A 275 -8.57 -7.79 -18.20
C ARG A 275 -7.09 -7.59 -17.90
N LEU A 276 -6.71 -7.35 -16.64
CA LEU A 276 -5.30 -7.25 -16.27
C LEU A 276 -4.55 -8.57 -16.50
N THR A 277 -5.13 -9.70 -16.13
CA THR A 277 -4.50 -11.02 -16.36
C THR A 277 -4.35 -11.32 -17.86
N GLU A 278 -5.36 -10.97 -18.68
CA GLU A 278 -5.25 -11.07 -20.15
C GLU A 278 -4.12 -10.19 -20.70
N ILE A 279 -3.99 -8.97 -20.17
CA ILE A 279 -2.95 -8.01 -20.55
C ILE A 279 -1.56 -8.50 -20.14
N GLU A 280 -1.41 -8.99 -18.90
CA GLU A 280 -0.17 -9.57 -18.40
C GLU A 280 0.30 -10.71 -19.31
N HIS A 281 -0.60 -11.64 -19.65
CA HIS A 281 -0.29 -12.76 -20.55
C HIS A 281 0.06 -12.30 -21.97
N PHE A 282 -0.64 -11.28 -22.49
CA PHE A 282 -0.32 -10.68 -23.78
C PHE A 282 1.08 -10.06 -23.80
N ILE A 283 1.44 -9.31 -22.75
CA ILE A 283 2.76 -8.69 -22.62
C ILE A 283 3.85 -9.76 -22.47
N ASP A 284 3.61 -10.79 -21.66
CA ASP A 284 4.58 -11.86 -21.41
C ASP A 284 4.87 -12.71 -22.66
N LYS A 285 3.91 -12.80 -23.59
CA LYS A 285 4.08 -13.42 -24.91
C LYS A 285 4.77 -12.52 -25.95
N GLY A 286 5.25 -11.34 -25.55
CA GLY A 286 5.94 -10.40 -26.44
C GLY A 286 5.03 -9.32 -27.03
N GLY A 287 3.74 -9.31 -26.68
CA GLY A 287 2.82 -8.22 -27.04
C GLY A 287 3.23 -6.89 -26.41
N TYR A 288 2.81 -5.79 -27.03
CA TYR A 288 2.97 -4.43 -26.51
C TYR A 288 1.79 -3.57 -26.92
N PHE A 289 1.54 -2.49 -26.19
CA PHE A 289 0.50 -1.52 -26.56
C PHE A 289 1.14 -0.36 -27.34
N PRO A 290 0.80 -0.19 -28.62
CA PRO A 290 1.29 0.96 -29.39
C PRO A 290 0.57 2.27 -29.02
N ASN A 291 -0.59 2.18 -28.37
CA ASN A 291 -1.44 3.32 -28.07
C ASN A 291 -0.96 4.09 -26.84
N SER A 292 -1.11 5.41 -26.88
CA SER A 292 -0.70 6.30 -25.81
C SER A 292 -1.58 6.21 -24.56
N ILE A 293 -0.99 6.57 -23.42
CA ILE A 293 -1.68 6.79 -22.14
C ILE A 293 -1.91 8.29 -22.01
N ILE A 294 -3.15 8.69 -21.69
CA ILE A 294 -3.47 10.10 -21.48
C ILE A 294 -3.34 10.39 -19.98
N LEU A 295 -2.51 11.38 -19.67
CA LEU A 295 -2.19 11.79 -18.31
C LEU A 295 -2.50 13.28 -18.12
N ASN A 296 -2.91 13.64 -16.92
CA ASN A 296 -2.85 15.02 -16.45
C ASN A 296 -1.80 15.10 -15.33
N ILE A 297 -0.76 15.92 -15.56
CA ILE A 297 0.28 16.15 -14.56
C ILE A 297 -0.13 17.36 -13.72
N ASN A 298 -0.46 17.09 -12.47
CA ASN A 298 -0.82 18.13 -11.51
C ASN A 298 0.45 18.69 -10.88
N THR A 299 0.76 19.94 -11.19
CA THR A 299 1.81 20.73 -10.53
C THR A 299 1.17 21.86 -9.73
N ASN A 300 1.87 22.37 -8.70
CA ASN A 300 1.45 23.59 -8.05
C ASN A 300 1.53 24.76 -9.06
N LYS A 301 0.63 25.75 -8.96
CA LYS A 301 0.67 26.94 -9.83
C LYS A 301 1.99 27.70 -9.69
N GLU A 302 2.57 27.66 -8.50
CA GLU A 302 3.84 28.31 -8.15
C GLU A 302 5.07 27.54 -8.68
N GLU A 303 4.91 26.25 -8.98
CA GLU A 303 5.96 25.37 -9.52
C GLU A 303 5.45 24.71 -10.79
N PRO A 304 5.39 25.44 -11.92
CA PRO A 304 4.95 24.87 -13.18
C PRO A 304 5.91 23.77 -13.64
N LEU A 305 5.41 22.90 -14.52
CA LEU A 305 6.19 21.81 -15.08
C LEU A 305 7.44 22.34 -15.81
N TYR A 306 8.61 21.88 -15.36
CA TYR A 306 9.92 22.34 -15.83
C TYR A 306 10.45 21.45 -16.97
N PHE A 307 11.18 22.07 -17.89
CA PHE A 307 11.86 21.37 -18.98
C PHE A 307 13.16 22.09 -19.37
N ASP A 308 14.17 21.33 -19.81
CA ASP A 308 15.36 21.87 -20.45
C ASP A 308 15.14 21.90 -21.98
N ARG A 309 15.55 22.99 -22.63
CA ARG A 309 15.52 23.08 -24.09
C ARG A 309 16.63 22.23 -24.69
N VAL A 310 16.32 21.55 -25.78
CA VAL A 310 17.31 20.80 -26.57
C VAL A 310 17.62 21.62 -27.83
N SER A 311 18.89 21.93 -28.04
CA SER A 311 19.32 22.56 -29.30
C SER A 311 19.36 21.51 -30.40
N CYS A 312 18.46 21.62 -31.37
CA CYS A 312 18.49 20.83 -32.60
C CYS A 312 17.71 21.52 -33.71
N THR A 313 18.06 21.24 -34.95
CA THR A 313 17.36 21.73 -36.14
C THR A 313 16.19 20.81 -36.50
N HIS A 314 14.99 21.38 -36.70
CA HIS A 314 13.81 20.66 -37.15
C HIS A 314 12.83 21.59 -37.88
N ASP A 315 11.96 21.03 -38.72
CA ASP A 315 11.01 21.81 -39.54
C ASP A 315 9.70 22.17 -38.79
N SER A 316 9.47 21.58 -37.60
CA SER A 316 8.24 21.84 -36.84
C SER A 316 8.18 23.28 -36.32
N LYS A 317 7.04 23.93 -36.57
CA LYS A 317 6.72 25.27 -36.04
C LYS A 317 5.79 25.24 -34.81
N ILE A 318 5.21 24.08 -34.51
CA ILE A 318 4.16 23.91 -33.49
C ILE A 318 4.64 23.10 -32.28
N SER A 319 5.82 22.49 -32.37
CA SER A 319 6.38 21.64 -31.34
C SER A 319 7.89 21.76 -31.26
N GLU A 320 8.43 21.59 -30.06
CA GLU A 320 9.86 21.61 -29.79
C GLU A 320 10.28 20.37 -28.98
N PRO A 321 11.46 19.77 -29.26
CA PRO A 321 12.03 18.72 -28.45
C PRO A 321 12.63 19.32 -27.16
N VAL A 322 12.36 18.63 -26.04
CA VAL A 322 12.76 19.07 -24.70
C VAL A 322 13.20 17.88 -23.85
N ILE A 323 13.94 18.16 -22.79
CA ILE A 323 14.10 17.23 -21.66
C ILE A 323 13.08 17.64 -20.60
N LEU A 324 11.99 16.88 -20.48
CA LEU A 324 10.95 17.14 -19.51
C LEU A 324 11.35 16.62 -18.12
N HIS A 325 11.11 17.42 -17.08
CA HIS A 325 11.31 17.02 -15.69
C HIS A 325 9.97 16.68 -15.06
N LEU A 326 9.66 15.39 -14.96
CA LEU A 326 8.44 14.93 -14.30
C LEU A 326 8.47 15.28 -12.81
N PRO A 327 7.30 15.55 -12.18
CA PRO A 327 7.26 15.75 -10.74
C PRO A 327 7.75 14.50 -10.02
N LYS A 328 8.64 14.67 -9.04
CA LYS A 328 9.15 13.57 -8.21
C LYS A 328 8.23 13.25 -7.04
N GLN A 329 6.94 13.57 -7.10
CA GLN A 329 6.04 13.44 -5.96
C GLN A 329 5.02 12.34 -6.18
N TYR A 330 4.70 11.60 -5.13
CA TYR A 330 3.53 10.71 -5.14
C TYR A 330 2.27 11.50 -5.45
N HIS A 331 1.37 10.89 -6.21
CA HIS A 331 0.06 11.48 -6.55
C HIS A 331 0.17 12.76 -7.39
N SER A 332 1.07 12.78 -8.38
CA SER A 332 1.27 13.92 -9.28
C SER A 332 0.81 13.68 -10.72
N ALA A 333 0.64 12.42 -11.14
CA ALA A 333 0.15 12.09 -12.48
C ALA A 333 -1.23 11.41 -12.42
N PHE A 334 -2.29 12.13 -12.79
CA PHE A 334 -3.62 11.56 -12.92
C PHE A 334 -3.76 10.80 -14.24
N VAL A 335 -4.11 9.51 -14.17
CA VAL A 335 -4.37 8.70 -15.37
C VAL A 335 -5.79 8.94 -15.86
N ILE A 336 -5.92 9.59 -17.03
CA ILE A 336 -7.22 9.87 -17.66
C ILE A 336 -7.67 8.68 -18.50
N ASP A 337 -6.77 8.14 -19.35
CA ASP A 337 -7.03 6.97 -20.17
C ASP A 337 -5.82 6.02 -20.17
N GLY A 338 -6.09 4.72 -20.31
CA GLY A 338 -5.05 3.69 -20.39
C GLY A 338 -4.71 3.04 -19.07
N GLN A 339 -5.56 3.16 -18.05
CA GLN A 339 -5.32 2.54 -16.74
C GLN A 339 -5.09 1.03 -16.81
N HIS A 340 -5.93 0.23 -17.48
CA HIS A 340 -5.67 -1.22 -17.58
C HIS A 340 -4.33 -1.51 -18.25
N ARG A 341 -3.91 -0.68 -19.22
CA ARG A 341 -2.61 -0.82 -19.89
C ARG A 341 -1.50 -0.56 -18.88
N LEU A 342 -1.52 0.57 -18.16
CA LEU A 342 -0.49 0.93 -17.18
C LEU A 342 -0.36 -0.10 -16.07
N TYR A 343 -1.48 -0.43 -15.42
CA TYR A 343 -1.47 -1.35 -14.27
C TYR A 343 -1.17 -2.79 -14.69
N GLY A 344 -1.47 -3.18 -15.92
CA GLY A 344 -1.14 -4.51 -16.46
C GLY A 344 0.37 -4.81 -16.50
N TYR A 345 1.25 -3.80 -16.56
CA TYR A 345 2.70 -4.03 -16.55
C TYR A 345 3.26 -4.32 -15.16
N SER A 346 2.58 -3.89 -14.10
CA SER A 346 3.11 -3.89 -12.73
C SER A 346 3.56 -5.27 -12.21
N ASN A 347 2.93 -6.36 -12.66
CA ASN A 347 3.27 -7.73 -12.28
C ASN A 347 4.17 -8.44 -13.31
N THR A 348 4.55 -7.75 -14.38
CA THR A 348 5.38 -8.31 -15.46
C THR A 348 6.86 -7.99 -15.25
N LYS A 349 7.74 -8.82 -15.83
CA LYS A 349 9.18 -8.52 -15.91
C LYS A 349 9.50 -7.25 -16.72
N TYR A 350 8.56 -6.80 -17.55
CA TYR A 350 8.70 -5.65 -18.44
C TYR A 350 8.41 -4.31 -17.78
N LYS A 351 8.05 -4.27 -16.50
CA LYS A 351 7.79 -3.00 -15.78
C LYS A 351 8.95 -1.99 -15.79
N LYS A 352 10.19 -2.49 -15.95
CA LYS A 352 11.44 -1.72 -16.01
C LYS A 352 11.89 -1.36 -17.43
N LEU A 353 11.14 -1.76 -18.46
CA LEU A 353 11.48 -1.53 -19.86
C LEU A 353 10.55 -0.48 -20.47
N THR A 354 11.10 0.39 -21.32
CA THR A 354 10.32 1.40 -22.04
C THR A 354 9.34 0.73 -23.00
N ARG A 355 8.03 0.81 -22.72
CA ARG A 355 6.97 0.16 -23.52
C ARG A 355 5.70 1.00 -23.71
N PHE A 356 5.76 2.29 -23.39
CA PHE A 356 4.67 3.24 -23.65
C PHE A 356 5.15 4.42 -24.49
N ARG A 357 4.23 5.02 -25.23
CA ARG A 357 4.37 6.26 -26.01
C ARG A 357 3.38 7.31 -25.55
#